data_AF-A0A7U6RCL4-F1
#
_entry.id   AF-A0A7U6RCL4-F1
#
_cell.length_a   1.000
_cell.length_b   1.000
_cell.length_c   1.000
_cell.angle_alpha   90.00
_cell.angle_beta   90.00
_cell.angle_gamma   90.00
#
_symmetry.space_group_name_H-M   'P 1'
#
loop_
_entity.id
_entity.type
_entity.pdbx_description
1 polymer ?
#
loop_
_entity_poly.entity_id
_entity_poly.type
_entity_poly.pdbx_seq_one_letter_code
_entity_poly.pdbx_strand_id
1 'polypeptide(L)' 'MSKKMSYRPDIDGLRALAVLAVVIFHFNKHWLPGGFVGVDIFFVISGYLITGIIAKEVSKR' A
#
# COMPACT_ATOMS: atom_id res chain seq x y z
N MET A 1 15.38 -13.91 18.57
CA MET A 1 15.63 -13.46 17.17
C MET A 1 14.40 -12.75 16.63
N SER A 2 14.45 -11.46 16.28
CA SER A 2 13.31 -10.80 15.63
C SER A 2 13.11 -11.42 14.25
N LYS A 3 12.03 -12.19 14.06
CA LYS A 3 11.68 -12.70 12.73
C LYS A 3 11.43 -11.46 11.87
N LYS A 4 12.37 -11.07 11.01
CA LYS A 4 12.15 -9.99 10.05
C LYS A 4 10.87 -10.33 9.29
N MET A 5 9.95 -9.38 9.15
CA MET A 5 8.87 -9.53 8.16
C MET A 5 9.57 -9.80 6.82
N SER A 6 9.25 -10.92 6.18
CA SER A 6 9.81 -11.19 4.86
C SER A 6 9.42 -10.02 3.97
N TYR A 7 10.41 -9.40 3.33
CA TYR A 7 10.14 -8.31 2.40
C TYR A 7 9.23 -8.85 1.29
N ARG A 8 8.17 -8.10 0.98
CA ARG A 8 7.07 -8.47 0.06
C ARG A 8 7.08 -7.49 -1.11
N PRO A 9 8.00 -7.64 -2.08
CA PRO A 9 8.12 -6.73 -3.22
C PRO A 9 6.85 -6.70 -4.07
N ASP A 10 6.08 -7.79 -4.08
CA ASP A 10 4.75 -7.90 -4.68
C ASP A 10 3.78 -6.84 -4.12
N ILE A 11 3.78 -6.64 -2.80
CA ILE A 11 2.87 -5.70 -2.14
C ILE A 11 3.31 -4.26 -2.34
N ASP A 12 4.61 -4.00 -2.30
CA ASP A 12 5.13 -2.67 -2.61
C ASP A 12 4.92 -2.29 -4.07
N GLY A 13 4.98 -3.26 -4.99
CA GLY A 13 4.58 -3.07 -6.39
C GLY A 13 3.11 -2.68 -6.54
N LEU A 14 2.19 -3.35 -5.84
CA LEU A 14 0.76 -2.98 -5.83
C LEU A 14 0.53 -1.57 -5.28
N ARG A 15 1.26 -1.17 -4.24
CA ARG A 15 1.22 0.21 -3.72
C ARG A 15 1.73 1.22 -4.75
N ALA A 16 2.82 0.92 -5.45
CA ALA A 16 3.34 1.77 -6.50
C ALA A 16 2.33 1.94 -7.65
N LEU A 17 1.68 0.86 -8.09
CA LEU A 17 0.62 0.93 -9.10
C LEU A 17 -0.57 1.79 -8.64
N ALA A 18 -0.97 1.67 -7.36
CA ALA A 18 -2.04 2.49 -6.80
C ALA A 18 -1.68 3.99 -6.82
N VAL A 19 -0.44 4.35 -6.47
CA VAL A 19 0.05 5.74 -6.56
C VAL A 19 0.11 6.22 -8.01
N LEU A 20 0.58 5.40 -8.96
CA LEU A 20 0.62 5.76 -10.37
C LEU A 20 -0.78 6.07 -10.92
N ALA A 21 -1.79 5.27 -10.56
CA ALA A 21 -3.18 5.52 -10.94
C ALA A 21 -3.67 6.90 -10.43
N VAL A 22 -3.33 7.26 -9.19
CA VAL A 22 -3.66 8.56 -8.60
C VAL A 22 -2.95 9.70 -9.34
N VAL A 23 -1.66 9.54 -9.63
CA VAL A 23 -0.86 10.54 -10.34
C VAL A 23 -1.44 10.79 -11.74
N ILE A 24 -1.73 9.74 -12.51
CA ILE A 24 -2.33 9.86 -13.85
C ILE A 24 -3.67 10.58 -13.80
N PHE A 25 -4.53 10.25 -12.82
CA PHE A 25 -5.81 10.93 -12.63
C PHE A 25 -5.67 12.43 -12.33
N HIS A 26 -4.62 12.83 -11.60
CA HIS A 26 -4.35 14.24 -11.31
C HIS A 26 -3.84 15.02 -12.54
N PHE A 27 -3.11 14.38 -13.46
CA PHE A 27 -2.69 15.01 -14.71
C PHE A 27 -3.88 15.29 -15.63
N ASN A 28 -4.75 14.29 -15.84
CA ASN A 28 -5.97 14.46 -16.61
C ASN A 28 -7.03 13.47 -16.16
N LYS A 29 -8.11 14.00 -15.57
CA LYS A 29 -9.24 13.20 -15.05
C LYS A 29 -9.93 12.37 -16.13
N HIS A 30 -9.84 12.74 -17.41
CA HIS A 30 -10.42 11.98 -18.52
C HIS A 30 -9.60 10.74 -18.90
N TRP A 31 -8.29 10.71 -18.62
CA TRP A 31 -7.44 9.57 -18.99
C TRP A 31 -7.71 8.36 -18.10
N LEU A 32 -7.95 8.58 -16.82
CA LEU A 32 -8.26 7.53 -15.86
C LEU A 32 -9.27 8.02 -14.81
N PRO A 33 -10.57 8.16 -15.16
CA PRO A 33 -11.58 8.76 -14.28
C PRO A 33 -11.76 8.02 -12.95
N GLY A 34 -11.35 6.75 -12.85
CA GLY A 34 -11.34 5.95 -11.62
C GLY A 34 -10.01 5.97 -10.85
N GLY A 35 -9.00 6.74 -11.26
CA GLY A 35 -7.67 6.68 -10.66
C GLY A 35 -7.61 7.17 -9.21
N PHE A 36 -8.63 7.90 -8.74
CA PHE A 36 -8.77 8.29 -7.33
C PHE A 36 -8.88 7.09 -6.38
N VAL A 37 -9.39 5.94 -6.84
CA VAL A 37 -9.48 4.69 -6.05
C VAL A 37 -8.10 4.18 -5.63
N GLY A 38 -7.03 4.56 -6.34
CA GLY A 38 -5.67 4.24 -5.95
C GLY A 38 -5.29 4.79 -4.56
N VAL A 39 -5.93 5.86 -4.08
CA VAL A 39 -5.74 6.38 -2.73
C VAL A 39 -6.21 5.37 -1.69
N ASP A 40 -7.43 4.85 -1.85
CA ASP A 40 -8.03 3.88 -0.94
C ASP A 40 -7.22 2.58 -0.91
N ILE A 41 -6.85 2.06 -2.09
CA ILE A 41 -6.03 0.85 -2.22
C ILE A 41 -4.69 1.03 -1.50
N PHE A 42 -4.00 2.15 -1.70
CA PHE A 42 -2.71 2.42 -1.08
C PHE A 42 -2.80 2.43 0.45
N PHE A 43 -3.81 3.11 1.01
CA PHE A 43 -3.99 3.22 2.45
C PHE A 43 -4.42 1.90 3.09
N VAL A 44 -5.30 1.13 2.44
CA VAL A 44 -5.72 -0.19 2.92
C VAL A 44 -4.52 -1.15 2.98
N ILE A 45 -3.72 -1.22 1.92
CA ILE A 45 -2.53 -2.08 1.89
C ILE A 45 -1.51 -1.65 2.95
N SER A 46 -1.27 -0.34 3.09
CA SER A 46 -0.34 0.19 4.08
C SER A 46 -0.83 -0.09 5.51
N GLY A 47 -2.12 0.08 5.77
CA GLY A 47 -2.75 -0.24 7.05
C GLY A 47 -2.63 -1.71 7.41
N TYR A 48 -2.87 -2.62 6.46
CA TYR A 48 -2.68 -4.05 6.66
C TYR A 48 -1.23 -4.40 7.05
N LEU A 49 -0.25 -3.85 6.33
CA LEU A 49 1.18 -4.09 6.61
C LEU A 49 1.60 -3.53 7.97
N ILE A 50 1.26 -2.28 8.26
CA ILE A 50 1.63 -1.60 9.51
C ILE A 50 1.00 -2.33 10.70
N THR A 51 -0.28 -2.69 10.61
CA THR A 51 -0.97 -3.44 11.66
C THR A 51 -0.29 -4.80 11.89
N GLY A 52 0.08 -5.53 10.84
CA GLY A 52 0.81 -6.79 10.97
C GLY A 52 2.18 -6.63 11.63
N ILE A 53 2.91 -5.55 11.33
CA ILE A 53 4.18 -5.21 11.99
C ILE A 53 3.96 -4.95 13.48
N ILE A 54 2.98 -4.11 13.83
CA ILE A 54 2.67 -3.76 15.22
C ILE A 54 2.21 -5.00 16.00
N ALA A 55 1.28 -5.79 15.46
CA ALA A 55 0.77 -7.00 16.11
C ALA A 55 1.89 -8.00 16.43
N LYS A 56 2.84 -8.17 15.51
CA LYS A 56 4.01 -9.02 15.71
C LYS A 56 4.96 -8.48 16.78
N GLU A 57 5.18 -7.17 16.80
CA GLU A 57 6.04 -6.53 17.81
C GLU A 57 5.42 -6.62 19.21
N VAL A 58 4.10 -6.41 19.31
CA VAL A 58 3.34 -6.56 20.56
C VAL A 58 3.37 -8.00 21.06
N SER A 59 3.11 -9.00 20.20
CA SER A 59 3.13 -10.42 20.58
C SER A 59 4.51 -10.95 20.97
N LYS A 60 5.58 -10.21 20.66
CA LYS A 60 6.97 -10.59 20.97
C LYS A 60 7.44 -10.04 22.32
N ARG A 61 6.63 -9.20 22.97
CA ARG A 61 6.77 -8.79 24.36
C ARG A 61 6.06 -9.78 25.27
#